data_AF-A0A961HEP4-F1
#
_entry.id   AF-A0A961HEP4-F1
#
_cell.length_a   1.000
_cell.length_b   1.000
_cell.length_c   1.000
_cell.angle_alpha   90.00
_cell.angle_beta   90.00
_cell.angle_gamma   90.00
#
_symmetry.space_group_name_H-M   'P 1'
#
loop_
_entity.id
_entity.type
_entity.pdbx_description
1 polymer ?
#
loop_
_entity_poly.entity_id
_entity_poly.type
_entity_poly.pdbx_seq_one_letter_code
_entity_poly.pdbx_strand_id
1 'polypeptide(L)'
;EYVSLYGLVRSEGAVLRYLSDAFKALRSGVPAAARTEELTDVVEWLGEMVRQVDSSLLDEWEQLTSPDQPPSAPAAVPERPRPLTGNERAFTAMVRNALFRRVELFARRDGEALGTLEGAADSGAGWTAQRWQKVISEYFAEHDDVGIGADARGPALLIIDRQPGAWRVRQILDDPAGDHDWGIEVEVDLAASDEQGAAVLRVVDAGQLD
;
A
#
# COMPACT_ATOMS: atom_id res chain seq x y z
N GLU A 1 10.63 -14.71 6.33
CA GLU A 1 10.36 -15.58 7.53
C GLU A 1 9.11 -16.46 7.45
N TYR A 2 7.94 -15.96 7.02
CA TYR A 2 6.69 -16.76 6.90
C TYR A 2 6.79 -17.95 5.92
N VAL A 3 7.44 -17.79 4.76
CA VAL A 3 7.54 -18.88 3.75
C VAL A 3 8.42 -20.03 4.22
N SER A 4 9.51 -19.71 4.93
CA SER A 4 10.40 -20.69 5.57
C SER A 4 9.68 -21.43 6.71
N LEU A 5 8.93 -20.69 7.54
CA LEU A 5 8.15 -21.25 8.65
C LEU A 5 7.08 -22.26 8.21
N TYR A 6 6.46 -22.05 7.04
CA TYR A 6 5.39 -22.93 6.52
C TYR A 6 5.83 -23.88 5.39
N GLY A 7 7.11 -23.91 5.01
CA GLY A 7 7.60 -24.78 3.93
C GLY A 7 7.01 -24.47 2.54
N LEU A 8 6.63 -23.21 2.32
CA LEU A 8 5.88 -22.74 1.14
C LEU A 8 6.80 -22.29 -0.02
N VAL A 9 8.10 -22.60 0.02
CA VAL A 9 9.11 -22.15 -0.94
C VAL A 9 8.71 -22.45 -2.39
N ARG A 10 8.08 -23.61 -2.64
CA ARG A 10 7.63 -24.00 -3.98
C ARG A 10 6.38 -23.22 -4.46
N SER A 11 5.50 -22.80 -3.55
CA SER A 11 4.32 -22.01 -3.89
C SER A 11 4.65 -20.53 -4.07
N GLU A 12 5.65 -20.00 -3.37
CA GLU A 12 6.13 -18.62 -3.55
C GLU A 12 6.69 -18.41 -4.97
N GLY A 13 7.61 -19.26 -5.42
CA GLY A 13 8.16 -19.17 -6.78
C GLY A 13 7.09 -19.36 -7.86
N ALA A 14 6.05 -20.16 -7.59
CA ALA A 14 4.92 -20.31 -8.50
C ALA A 14 4.08 -19.02 -8.58
N VAL A 15 3.75 -18.40 -7.45
CA VAL A 15 2.98 -17.15 -7.39
C VAL A 15 3.74 -16.02 -8.07
N LEU A 16 5.03 -15.85 -7.77
CA LEU A 16 5.85 -14.81 -8.40
C LEU A 16 5.98 -14.97 -9.90
N ARG A 17 6.09 -16.21 -10.38
CA ARG A 17 6.03 -16.49 -11.82
C ARG A 17 4.70 -16.04 -12.42
N TYR A 18 3.57 -16.38 -11.79
CA TYR A 18 2.25 -15.95 -12.28
C TYR A 18 2.08 -14.42 -12.25
N LEU A 19 2.55 -13.74 -11.20
CA LEU A 19 2.51 -12.27 -11.11
C LEU A 19 3.41 -11.62 -12.17
N SER A 20 4.60 -12.16 -12.39
CA SER A 20 5.51 -11.71 -13.44
C SER A 20 4.94 -11.90 -14.84
N ASP A 21 4.27 -13.03 -15.07
CA ASP A 21 3.61 -13.33 -16.35
C ASP A 21 2.40 -12.42 -16.56
N ALA A 22 1.60 -12.16 -15.52
CA ALA A 22 0.50 -11.20 -15.57
C ALA A 22 0.99 -9.78 -15.87
N PHE A 23 2.06 -9.32 -15.21
CA PHE A 23 2.70 -8.04 -15.49
C PHE A 23 3.15 -7.94 -16.95
N LYS A 24 3.86 -8.95 -17.46
CA LYS A 24 4.30 -9.00 -18.86
C LYS A 24 3.10 -8.94 -19.82
N ALA A 25 2.07 -9.74 -19.54
CA ALA A 25 0.86 -9.78 -20.36
C ALA A 25 0.12 -8.44 -20.39
N LEU A 26 -0.02 -7.75 -19.25
CA LEU A 26 -0.65 -6.43 -19.21
C LEU A 26 0.22 -5.37 -19.90
N ARG A 27 1.54 -5.42 -19.70
CA ARG A 27 2.49 -4.46 -20.28
C ARG A 27 2.57 -4.56 -21.81
N SER A 28 2.59 -5.76 -22.39
CA SER A 28 2.77 -5.93 -23.84
C SER A 28 1.52 -6.40 -24.59
N GLY A 29 0.56 -7.01 -23.90
CA GLY A 29 -0.62 -7.62 -24.52
C GLY A 29 -1.83 -6.69 -24.67
N VAL A 30 -1.90 -5.58 -23.92
CA VAL A 30 -3.03 -4.64 -24.01
C VAL A 30 -2.82 -3.66 -25.18
N PRO A 31 -3.75 -3.56 -26.15
CA PRO A 31 -3.67 -2.57 -27.22
C PRO A 31 -3.67 -1.14 -26.69
N ALA A 32 -2.98 -0.21 -27.34
CA ALA A 32 -2.90 1.19 -26.90
C ALA A 32 -4.27 1.85 -26.71
N ALA A 33 -5.24 1.53 -27.57
CA ALA A 33 -6.61 2.05 -27.47
C ALA A 33 -7.37 1.61 -26.21
N ALA A 34 -6.93 0.53 -25.54
CA ALA A 34 -7.51 0.03 -24.30
C ALA A 34 -6.66 0.37 -23.06
N ARG A 35 -5.54 1.10 -23.23
CA ARG A 35 -4.69 1.53 -22.11
C ARG A 35 -5.24 2.82 -21.53
N THR A 36 -6.05 2.69 -20.50
CA THR A 36 -6.44 3.82 -19.65
C THR A 36 -5.29 4.24 -18.73
N GLU A 37 -5.38 5.43 -18.15
CA GLU A 37 -4.42 5.87 -17.14
C GLU A 37 -4.45 4.97 -15.90
N GLU A 38 -5.65 4.54 -15.47
CA GLU A 38 -5.84 3.60 -14.36
C GLU A 38 -5.14 2.26 -14.62
N LEU A 39 -5.27 1.72 -15.84
CA LEU A 39 -4.58 0.49 -16.19
C LEU A 39 -3.06 0.68 -16.21
N THR A 40 -2.59 1.86 -16.63
CA THR A 40 -1.18 2.20 -16.60
C THR A 40 -0.66 2.23 -15.16
N ASP A 41 -1.42 2.82 -14.22
CA ASP A 41 -1.10 2.82 -12.79
C ASP A 41 -1.01 1.41 -12.23
N VAL A 42 -1.96 0.54 -12.56
CA VAL A 42 -1.96 -0.87 -12.13
C VAL A 42 -0.73 -1.61 -12.67
N VAL A 43 -0.38 -1.39 -13.94
CA VAL A 43 0.79 -2.03 -14.56
C VAL A 43 2.09 -1.57 -13.92
N GLU A 44 2.24 -0.28 -13.66
CA GLU A 44 3.43 0.27 -13.01
C GLU A 44 3.55 -0.22 -11.57
N TRP A 45 2.46 -0.18 -10.81
CA TRP A 45 2.40 -0.72 -9.44
C TRP A 45 2.76 -2.20 -9.38
N LEU A 46 2.15 -3.03 -10.24
CA LEU A 46 2.43 -4.47 -10.27
C LEU A 46 3.89 -4.73 -10.64
N GLY A 47 4.44 -3.97 -11.59
CA GLY A 47 5.85 -4.06 -11.98
C GLY A 47 6.81 -3.67 -10.87
N GLU A 48 6.43 -2.70 -10.02
CA GLU A 48 7.18 -2.30 -8.84
C GLU A 48 7.14 -3.40 -7.77
N MET A 49 5.94 -3.90 -7.42
CA MET A 49 5.76 -4.97 -6.45
C MET A 49 6.57 -6.22 -6.81
N VAL A 50 6.53 -6.66 -8.07
CA VAL A 50 7.31 -7.83 -8.52
C VAL A 50 8.81 -7.59 -8.32
N ARG A 51 9.31 -6.38 -8.60
CA ARG A 51 10.75 -6.07 -8.46
C ARG A 51 11.20 -6.02 -7.01
N GLN A 52 10.38 -5.47 -6.12
CA GLN A 52 10.70 -5.41 -4.69
C GLN A 52 10.80 -6.82 -4.11
N VAL A 53 9.85 -7.71 -4.45
CA VAL A 53 9.87 -9.11 -3.96
C VAL A 53 11.01 -9.92 -4.59
N ASP A 54 11.30 -9.73 -5.88
CA ASP A 54 12.42 -10.42 -6.54
C ASP A 54 13.78 -10.00 -5.92
N SER A 55 13.93 -8.71 -5.59
CA SER A 55 15.13 -8.19 -4.92
C SER A 55 15.28 -8.76 -3.51
N SER A 56 14.19 -8.82 -2.72
CA SER A 56 14.23 -9.40 -1.38
C SER A 56 14.57 -10.90 -1.40
N LEU A 57 14.05 -11.64 -2.39
CA LEU A 57 14.39 -13.05 -2.56
C LEU A 57 15.84 -13.27 -2.97
N LEU A 58 16.37 -12.39 -3.82
CA LEU A 58 17.77 -12.41 -4.20
C LEU A 58 18.67 -12.14 -2.99
N ASP A 59 18.34 -11.13 -2.20
CA ASP A 59 19.07 -10.78 -0.96
C ASP A 59 19.05 -11.93 0.06
N GLU A 60 17.90 -12.58 0.25
CA GLU A 60 17.78 -13.77 1.11
C GLU A 60 18.64 -14.94 0.59
N TRP A 61 18.70 -15.14 -0.73
CA TRP A 61 19.54 -16.17 -1.35
C TRP A 61 21.03 -15.88 -1.18
N GLU A 62 21.44 -14.62 -1.35
CA GLU A 62 22.82 -14.17 -1.15
C GLU A 62 23.29 -14.36 0.31
N GLN A 63 22.41 -14.10 1.29
CA GLN A 63 22.67 -14.34 2.71
C GLN A 63 22.84 -15.82 3.05
N LEU A 64 22.02 -16.70 2.46
CA LEU A 64 22.10 -18.16 2.69
C LEU A 64 23.31 -18.80 2.00
N THR A 65 23.81 -18.19 0.93
CA THR A 65 24.89 -18.75 0.10
C THR A 65 26.27 -18.17 0.45
N SER A 66 26.34 -17.20 1.37
CA SER A 66 27.58 -16.53 1.78
C SER A 66 27.96 -16.73 3.26
N PRO A 67 28.31 -17.95 3.74
CA PRO A 67 28.81 -18.14 5.11
C PRO A 67 30.28 -17.72 5.32
N ASP A 68 31.05 -17.43 4.26
CA ASP A 68 32.53 -17.39 4.30
C ASP A 68 33.14 -16.23 3.48
N GLN A 69 32.50 -15.05 3.42
CA GLN A 69 33.08 -13.92 2.67
C GLN A 69 34.31 -13.37 3.42
N PRO A 70 35.54 -13.45 2.88
CA PRO A 70 36.73 -12.93 3.54
C PRO A 70 36.68 -11.40 3.60
N PRO A 71 37.15 -10.76 4.70
CA PRO A 71 37.00 -9.32 4.95
C PRO A 71 37.73 -8.37 3.98
N SER A 72 38.29 -8.86 2.86
CA SER A 72 39.10 -8.08 1.93
C SER A 72 38.69 -8.16 0.46
N ALA A 73 37.58 -8.81 0.10
CA ALA A 73 37.00 -8.60 -1.23
C ALA A 73 36.19 -7.29 -1.19
N PRO A 74 36.40 -6.31 -2.08
CA PRO A 74 35.39 -5.30 -2.30
C PRO A 74 34.19 -6.05 -2.89
N ALA A 75 33.26 -6.47 -2.02
CA ALA A 75 31.94 -6.84 -2.47
C ALA A 75 31.48 -5.70 -3.37
N ALA A 76 31.24 -6.00 -4.64
CA ALA A 76 30.55 -5.04 -5.50
C ALA A 76 29.26 -4.76 -4.75
N VAL A 77 29.15 -3.57 -4.14
CA VAL A 77 27.95 -3.16 -3.43
C VAL A 77 26.84 -3.34 -4.46
N PRO A 78 25.94 -4.33 -4.32
CA PRO A 78 24.85 -4.46 -5.26
C PRO A 78 24.19 -3.08 -5.28
N GLU A 79 24.02 -2.52 -6.48
CA GLU A 79 23.35 -1.22 -6.63
C GLU A 79 22.05 -1.34 -5.86
N ARG A 80 21.99 -0.66 -4.70
CA ARG A 80 20.83 -0.74 -3.82
C ARG A 80 19.62 -0.50 -4.73
N PRO A 81 18.63 -1.42 -4.77
CA PRO A 81 17.48 -1.26 -5.65
C PRO A 81 16.98 0.17 -5.52
N ARG A 82 16.60 0.80 -6.63
CA ARG A 82 16.07 2.17 -6.57
C ARG A 82 15.00 2.22 -5.48
N PRO A 83 15.03 3.24 -4.60
CA PRO A 83 14.04 3.36 -3.54
C PRO A 83 12.66 3.26 -4.14
N LEU A 84 11.75 2.54 -3.46
CA LEU A 84 10.36 2.39 -3.88
C LEU A 84 9.72 3.75 -4.16
N THR A 85 10.00 4.72 -3.29
CA THR A 85 9.54 6.11 -3.39
C THR A 85 10.10 6.85 -4.61
N GLY A 86 11.19 6.36 -5.20
CA GLY A 86 11.76 6.87 -6.45
C GLY A 86 10.90 6.57 -7.69
N ASN A 87 9.96 5.63 -7.61
CA ASN A 87 8.91 5.44 -8.60
C ASN A 87 7.60 6.04 -8.08
N GLU A 88 7.48 7.37 -8.16
CA GLU A 88 6.39 8.12 -7.53
C GLU A 88 5.00 7.66 -7.97
N ARG A 89 4.83 7.23 -9.23
CA ARG A 89 3.55 6.79 -9.77
C ARG A 89 3.13 5.44 -9.20
N ALA A 90 4.03 4.45 -9.19
CA ALA A 90 3.78 3.17 -8.53
C ALA A 90 3.56 3.35 -7.03
N PHE A 91 4.35 4.19 -6.36
CA PHE A 91 4.22 4.47 -4.94
C PHE A 91 2.88 5.15 -4.60
N THR A 92 2.46 6.12 -5.42
CA THR A 92 1.14 6.76 -5.30
C THR A 92 0.01 5.73 -5.41
N ALA A 93 0.12 4.76 -6.32
CA ALA A 93 -0.86 3.68 -6.43
C ALA A 93 -0.87 2.76 -5.19
N MET A 94 0.28 2.49 -4.56
CA MET A 94 0.35 1.74 -3.30
C MET A 94 -0.35 2.47 -2.16
N VAL A 95 -0.08 3.76 -2.00
CA VAL A 95 -0.70 4.61 -0.98
C VAL A 95 -2.23 4.65 -1.17
N ARG A 96 -2.70 4.83 -2.41
CA ARG A 96 -4.13 4.77 -2.76
C ARG A 96 -4.77 3.45 -2.38
N ASN A 97 -4.15 2.33 -2.74
CA ASN A 97 -4.67 1.00 -2.41
C ASN A 97 -4.72 0.76 -0.89
N ALA A 98 -3.69 1.19 -0.16
CA ALA A 98 -3.61 1.05 1.28
C ALA A 98 -4.65 1.91 2.02
N LEU A 99 -4.93 3.11 1.53
CA LEU A 99 -6.01 3.97 2.05
C LEU A 99 -7.38 3.42 1.71
N PHE A 100 -7.61 3.00 0.48
CA PHE A 100 -8.91 2.48 0.07
C PHE A 100 -9.28 1.18 0.79
N ARG A 101 -8.28 0.36 1.15
CA ARG A 101 -8.52 -0.78 2.04
C ARG A 101 -9.14 -0.36 3.38
N ARG A 102 -8.75 0.78 3.94
CA ARG A 102 -9.36 1.32 5.17
C ARG A 102 -10.79 1.77 4.91
N VAL A 103 -11.06 2.44 3.78
CA VAL A 103 -12.43 2.80 3.35
C VAL A 103 -13.31 1.55 3.23
N GLU A 104 -12.83 0.48 2.61
CA GLU A 104 -13.58 -0.79 2.49
C GLU A 104 -13.92 -1.40 3.86
N LEU A 105 -12.99 -1.36 4.82
CA LEU A 105 -13.23 -1.85 6.18
C LEU A 105 -14.19 -0.93 6.95
N PHE A 106 -14.06 0.38 6.76
CA PHE A 106 -14.96 1.38 7.33
C PHE A 106 -16.39 1.18 6.83
N ALA A 107 -16.59 1.02 5.51
CA ALA A 107 -17.88 0.75 4.89
C ALA A 107 -18.52 -0.56 5.42
N ARG A 108 -17.70 -1.58 5.69
CA ARG A 108 -18.13 -2.84 6.32
C ARG A 108 -18.38 -2.73 7.83
N ARG A 109 -18.14 -1.56 8.42
CA ARG A 109 -18.23 -1.29 9.86
C ARG A 109 -17.30 -2.18 10.69
N ASP A 110 -16.16 -2.55 10.12
CA ASP A 110 -15.20 -3.49 10.71
C ASP A 110 -14.08 -2.73 11.45
N GLY A 111 -14.45 -2.17 12.62
CA GLY A 111 -13.49 -1.45 13.47
C GLY A 111 -12.38 -2.35 14.02
N GLU A 112 -12.63 -3.65 14.18
CA GLU A 112 -11.64 -4.62 14.64
C GLU A 112 -10.54 -4.85 13.60
N ALA A 113 -10.91 -5.05 12.33
CA ALA A 113 -9.94 -5.20 11.26
C ALA A 113 -9.13 -3.91 11.04
N LEU A 114 -9.76 -2.73 11.16
CA LEU A 114 -9.06 -1.45 11.10
C LEU A 114 -8.04 -1.31 12.24
N GLY A 115 -8.45 -1.58 13.49
CA GLY A 115 -7.54 -1.55 14.63
C GLY A 115 -6.38 -2.54 14.50
N THR A 116 -6.64 -3.74 13.97
CA THR A 116 -5.59 -4.74 13.70
C THR A 116 -4.61 -4.25 12.63
N LEU A 117 -5.12 -3.62 11.57
CA LEU A 117 -4.30 -3.06 10.50
C LEU A 117 -3.35 -1.96 11.01
N GLU A 118 -3.83 -1.09 11.91
CA GLU A 118 -2.96 -0.07 12.53
C GLU A 118 -1.98 -0.68 13.54
N GLY A 119 -2.42 -1.66 14.34
CA GLY A 119 -1.56 -2.34 15.31
C GLY A 119 -0.41 -3.11 14.66
N ALA A 120 -0.64 -3.72 13.49
CA ALA A 120 0.40 -4.43 12.74
C ALA A 120 1.45 -3.51 12.11
N ALA A 121 1.12 -2.24 11.88
CA ALA A 121 2.02 -1.25 11.28
C ALA A 121 2.95 -0.57 12.30
N ASP A 122 2.93 -1.01 13.57
CA ASP A 122 3.62 -0.36 14.72
C ASP A 122 3.40 1.16 14.75
N SER A 123 2.24 1.60 14.24
CA SER A 123 2.00 2.99 13.87
C SER A 123 1.56 3.86 15.04
N GLY A 124 1.52 3.31 16.26
CA GLY A 124 1.59 3.99 17.56
C GLY A 124 0.57 5.11 17.86
N ALA A 125 -0.33 5.45 16.93
CA ALA A 125 -1.09 6.70 16.95
C ALA A 125 -2.41 6.65 17.76
N GLY A 126 -2.58 5.62 18.61
CA GLY A 126 -3.77 5.48 19.44
C GLY A 126 -5.07 5.19 18.67
N TRP A 127 -4.96 4.72 17.42
CA TRP A 127 -6.08 4.25 16.61
C TRP A 127 -6.43 2.80 16.90
N THR A 128 -7.06 2.59 18.06
CA THR A 128 -7.53 1.27 18.47
C THR A 128 -8.80 0.85 17.74
N ALA A 129 -9.14 -0.44 17.80
CA ALA A 129 -10.42 -0.93 17.28
C ALA A 129 -11.63 -0.19 17.89
N GLN A 130 -11.57 0.15 19.18
CA GLN A 130 -12.64 0.90 19.85
C GLN A 130 -12.74 2.34 19.32
N ARG A 131 -11.61 3.00 19.04
CA ARG A 131 -11.61 4.35 18.46
C ARG A 131 -12.18 4.33 17.05
N TRP A 132 -11.77 3.38 16.22
CA TRP A 132 -12.36 3.18 14.89
C TRP A 132 -13.85 2.91 14.95
N GLN A 133 -14.28 2.01 15.85
CA GLN A 133 -15.71 1.70 16.01
C GLN A 133 -16.52 2.95 16.40
N LYS A 134 -15.96 3.82 17.25
CA LYS A 134 -16.60 5.08 17.62
C LYS A 134 -16.83 5.97 16.40
N VAL A 135 -15.79 6.24 15.60
CA VAL A 135 -15.87 7.10 14.42
C VAL A 135 -16.82 6.53 13.37
N ILE A 136 -16.77 5.21 13.14
CA ILE A 136 -17.72 4.50 12.27
C ILE A 136 -19.15 4.73 12.78
N SER A 137 -19.40 4.56 14.07
CA SER A 137 -20.72 4.75 14.65
C SER A 137 -21.22 6.20 14.54
N GLU A 138 -20.33 7.19 14.63
CA GLU A 138 -20.68 8.60 14.44
C GLU A 138 -21.06 8.88 12.98
N TYR A 139 -20.25 8.42 12.01
CA TYR A 139 -20.57 8.54 10.58
C TYR A 139 -21.94 7.90 10.26
N PHE A 140 -22.16 6.68 10.73
CA PHE A 140 -23.38 5.93 10.44
C PHE A 140 -24.61 6.38 11.28
N ALA A 141 -24.44 7.36 12.16
CA ALA A 141 -25.56 8.06 12.77
C ALA A 141 -26.13 9.15 11.84
N GLU A 142 -25.31 9.64 10.90
CA GLU A 142 -25.64 10.71 9.95
C GLU A 142 -25.91 10.18 8.54
N HIS A 143 -25.17 9.16 8.10
CA HIS A 143 -25.25 8.60 6.74
C HIS A 143 -25.53 7.09 6.76
N ASP A 144 -26.27 6.59 5.75
CA ASP A 144 -26.67 5.17 5.71
C ASP A 144 -25.62 4.22 5.12
N ASP A 145 -24.74 4.73 4.24
CA ASP A 145 -23.74 3.94 3.48
C ASP A 145 -22.45 4.74 3.23
N VAL A 146 -21.39 4.06 2.77
CA VAL A 146 -20.15 4.66 2.27
C VAL A 146 -19.88 4.11 0.87
N GLY A 147 -19.76 4.97 -0.12
CA GLY A 147 -19.40 4.62 -1.48
C GLY A 147 -18.05 3.91 -1.53
N ILE A 148 -18.01 2.74 -2.20
CA ILE A 148 -16.79 1.97 -2.48
C ILE A 148 -16.64 1.62 -3.98
N GLY A 149 -17.42 2.27 -4.82
CA GLY A 149 -17.40 2.09 -6.28
C GLY A 149 -16.19 2.75 -6.95
N ALA A 150 -16.22 2.81 -8.29
CA ALA A 150 -15.18 3.47 -9.07
C ALA A 150 -15.06 4.96 -8.73
N ASP A 151 -16.20 5.65 -8.54
CA ASP A 151 -16.24 7.08 -8.22
C ASP A 151 -15.61 7.38 -6.85
N ALA A 152 -15.81 6.50 -5.87
CA ALA A 152 -15.21 6.59 -4.53
C ALA A 152 -13.66 6.50 -4.54
N ARG A 153 -13.09 5.90 -5.60
CA ARG A 153 -11.64 5.83 -5.84
C ARG A 153 -11.11 7.00 -6.66
N GLY A 154 -12.01 7.88 -7.10
CA GLY A 154 -11.71 8.98 -7.99
C GLY A 154 -10.74 9.99 -7.37
N PRO A 155 -10.00 10.74 -8.21
CA PRO A 155 -9.02 11.72 -7.74
C PRO A 155 -9.63 12.89 -6.96
N ALA A 156 -10.94 13.11 -7.06
CA ALA A 156 -11.64 14.15 -6.31
C ALA A 156 -11.72 13.87 -4.80
N LEU A 157 -11.66 12.59 -4.41
CA LEU A 157 -11.80 12.16 -3.01
C LEU A 157 -10.45 11.84 -2.37
N LEU A 158 -9.36 12.22 -3.02
CA LEU A 158 -8.01 11.97 -2.53
C LEU A 158 -7.14 13.22 -2.67
N ILE A 159 -6.73 13.77 -1.53
CA ILE A 159 -5.84 14.91 -1.46
C ILE A 159 -4.48 14.41 -1.00
N ILE A 160 -3.43 14.66 -1.79
CA ILE A 160 -2.05 14.29 -1.47
C ILE A 160 -1.22 15.58 -1.38
N ASP A 161 -0.83 15.95 -0.17
CA ASP A 161 0.19 16.97 0.07
C ASP A 161 1.57 16.31 0.19
N ARG A 162 2.42 16.57 -0.81
CA ARG A 162 3.75 15.97 -0.92
C ARG A 162 4.78 16.92 -0.33
N GLN A 163 5.32 16.58 0.82
CA GLN A 163 6.42 17.30 1.44
C GLN A 163 7.72 16.49 1.33
N PRO A 164 8.90 17.14 1.40
CA PRO A 164 10.17 16.42 1.48
C PRO A 164 10.19 15.52 2.73
N GLY A 165 10.32 14.20 2.53
CA GLY A 165 10.46 13.21 3.59
C GLY A 165 9.14 12.61 4.13
N ALA A 166 7.99 13.22 3.87
CA ALA A 166 6.69 12.68 4.27
C ALA A 166 5.57 13.17 3.35
N TRP A 167 4.59 12.31 3.07
CA TRP A 167 3.35 12.74 2.42
C TRP A 167 2.22 12.79 3.43
N ARG A 168 1.42 13.85 3.39
CA ARG A 168 0.14 13.90 4.10
C ARG A 168 -0.96 13.61 3.11
N VAL A 169 -1.76 12.60 3.40
CA VAL A 169 -2.78 12.13 2.48
C VAL A 169 -4.11 12.08 3.19
N ARG A 170 -5.12 12.69 2.58
CA ARG A 170 -6.49 12.67 3.04
C ARG A 170 -7.34 11.91 2.03
N GLN A 171 -7.96 10.84 2.50
CA GLN A 171 -9.01 10.12 1.79
C GLN A 171 -10.35 10.60 2.31
N ILE A 172 -11.16 11.19 1.45
CA ILE A 172 -12.52 11.62 1.75
C ILE A 172 -13.44 10.41 1.58
N LEU A 173 -14.42 10.25 2.46
CA LEU A 173 -15.46 9.22 2.35
C LEU A 173 -16.56 9.72 1.41
N ASP A 174 -16.97 8.87 0.48
CA ASP A 174 -18.05 9.17 -0.45
C ASP A 174 -19.39 8.87 0.21
N ASP A 175 -20.02 9.87 0.81
CA ASP A 175 -21.32 9.73 1.46
C ASP A 175 -22.49 9.86 0.44
N PRO A 176 -23.68 9.32 0.75
CA PRO A 176 -24.81 9.35 -0.18
C PRO A 176 -25.40 10.73 -0.45
N ALA A 177 -25.18 11.71 0.44
CA ALA A 177 -25.64 13.09 0.28
C ALA A 177 -24.67 13.91 -0.59
N GLY A 178 -23.42 13.45 -0.72
CA GLY A 178 -22.35 14.13 -1.44
C GLY A 178 -21.81 15.33 -0.67
N ASP A 179 -21.93 15.32 0.66
CA ASP A 179 -21.45 16.39 1.53
C ASP A 179 -19.92 16.37 1.63
N HIS A 180 -19.30 15.18 1.53
CA HIS A 180 -17.86 14.95 1.46
C HIS A 180 -17.10 15.56 2.65
N ASP A 181 -17.74 15.58 3.81
CA ASP A 181 -17.28 16.16 5.06
C ASP A 181 -16.70 15.12 6.02
N TRP A 182 -16.58 13.85 5.64
CA TRP A 182 -15.88 12.83 6.42
C TRP A 182 -14.63 12.31 5.72
N GLY A 183 -13.59 11.94 6.48
CA GLY A 183 -12.37 11.41 5.88
C GLY A 183 -11.42 10.72 6.85
N ILE A 184 -10.34 10.21 6.26
CA ILE A 184 -9.20 9.57 6.94
C ILE A 184 -7.93 10.31 6.50
N GLU A 185 -7.21 10.86 7.47
CA GLU A 185 -5.92 11.52 7.26
C GLU A 185 -4.78 10.61 7.71
N VAL A 186 -3.79 10.43 6.84
CA VAL A 186 -2.59 9.63 7.10
C VAL A 186 -1.33 10.42 6.79
N GLU A 187 -0.26 10.09 7.49
CA GLU A 187 1.09 10.43 7.12
C GLU A 187 1.79 9.20 6.54
N VAL A 188 2.44 9.36 5.40
CA VAL A 188 3.22 8.31 4.74
C VAL A 188 4.70 8.53 5.07
N ASP A 189 5.31 7.53 5.70
CA ASP A 189 6.75 7.54 6.01
C ASP A 189 7.51 7.01 4.80
N LEU A 190 8.20 7.91 4.09
CA LEU A 190 8.92 7.55 2.86
C LEU A 190 10.14 6.65 3.15
N ALA A 191 10.85 6.91 4.24
CA ALA A 191 12.05 6.14 4.60
C ALA A 191 11.68 4.72 5.04
N ALA A 192 10.68 4.58 5.90
CA ALA A 192 10.16 3.28 6.29
C ALA A 192 9.55 2.54 5.09
N SER A 193 8.91 3.26 4.16
CA SER A 193 8.37 2.64 2.94
C SER A 193 9.45 2.08 2.03
N ASP A 194 10.57 2.80 1.88
CA ASP A 194 11.72 2.32 1.13
C ASP A 194 12.39 1.11 1.79
N GLU A 195 12.47 1.10 3.13
CA GLU A 195 13.03 -0.02 3.89
C GLU A 195 12.16 -1.28 3.82
N GLN A 196 10.84 -1.13 3.93
CA GLN A 196 9.91 -2.25 3.93
C GLN A 196 9.48 -2.72 2.53
N GLY A 197 9.80 -1.95 1.48
CA GLY A 197 9.33 -2.23 0.11
C GLY A 197 7.79 -2.15 -0.03
N ALA A 198 7.12 -1.49 0.92
CA ALA A 198 5.67 -1.36 0.99
C ALA A 198 5.30 0.04 1.49
N ALA A 199 4.10 0.53 1.15
CA ALA A 199 3.66 1.83 1.67
C ALA A 199 3.38 1.76 3.17
N VAL A 200 4.13 2.52 3.96
CA VAL A 200 4.00 2.62 5.42
C VAL A 200 3.17 3.87 5.73
N LEU A 201 1.96 3.64 6.23
CA LEU A 201 0.98 4.67 6.55
C LEU A 201 0.75 4.71 8.05
N ARG A 202 0.70 5.92 8.61
CA ARG A 202 0.28 6.18 9.98
C ARG A 202 -0.97 7.06 9.97
N VAL A 203 -2.06 6.57 10.55
CA VAL A 203 -3.28 7.36 10.69
C VAL A 203 -3.04 8.51 11.66
N VAL A 204 -3.27 9.73 11.17
CA VAL A 204 -3.19 10.96 11.94
C VAL A 204 -4.56 11.24 12.54
N ASP A 205 -5.61 11.21 11.70
CA ASP A 205 -6.98 11.45 12.13
C ASP A 205 -8.00 10.72 11.25
N ALA A 206 -9.22 10.56 11.76
CA ALA A 206 -10.37 10.11 10.99
C ALA A 206 -11.67 10.57 11.65
N GLY A 207 -12.62 11.03 10.85
CA GLY A 207 -13.87 11.60 11.32
C GLY A 207 -14.36 12.71 10.41
N GLN A 208 -15.23 13.56 10.93
CA GLN A 208 -15.68 14.76 10.24
C GLN A 208 -14.49 15.72 10.03
N LEU A 209 -14.41 16.29 8.84
CA LEU A 209 -13.38 17.18 8.36
C LEU A 209 -13.79 18.62 8.69
N ASP A 210 -12.85 19.40 9.23
CA ASP A 210 -12.99 20.85 9.42
C ASP A 210 -12.84 21.64 8.10
#